data_AF-K9NTT3-F1
#
_entry.id   AF-K9NTT3-F1
#
_cell.length_a   1.000
_cell.length_b   1.000
_cell.length_c   1.000
_cell.angle_alpha   90.00
_cell.angle_beta   90.00
_cell.angle_gamma   90.00
#
_symmetry.space_group_name_H-M   'P 1'
#
loop_
_entity.id
_entity.type
_entity.pdbx_description
1 polymer ?
#
loop_
_entity_poly.entity_id
_entity_poly.type
_entity_poly.pdbx_seq_one_letter_code
_entity_poly.pdbx_strand_id
1 'polypeptide(L)'
;SGSFMTVSMLYRGSLNKLMTMLHKTHPHFIRCIIPNEKKQSGMIDAGLVLNQLTCNGVLEGIRICRKGFPNRTLHPDFVQRYAI
;
A
#
# COMPACT_ATOMS: atom_id res chain seq x y z
N SER A 1 -4.25 -14.37 42.73
CA SER A 1 -4.85 -14.95 41.50
C SER A 1 -4.16 -14.36 40.29
N GLY A 2 -3.12 -15.01 39.79
CA GLY A 2 -2.37 -14.53 38.62
C GLY A 2 -3.19 -14.78 37.36
N SER A 3 -3.58 -13.72 36.66
CA SER A 3 -4.28 -13.80 35.38
C SER A 3 -3.41 -14.56 34.38
N PHE A 4 -3.84 -15.76 33.98
CA PHE A 4 -3.12 -16.58 33.01
C PHE A 4 -3.28 -15.98 31.62
N MET A 5 -2.39 -15.08 31.22
CA MET A 5 -2.40 -14.48 29.89
C MET A 5 -1.67 -15.36 28.89
N THR A 6 -2.36 -15.76 27.83
CA THR A 6 -1.74 -16.49 26.72
C THR A 6 -0.92 -15.53 25.85
N VAL A 7 0.06 -16.07 25.13
CA VAL A 7 0.86 -15.31 24.16
C VAL A 7 -0.05 -14.61 23.14
N SER A 8 -1.12 -15.26 22.68
CA SER A 8 -2.11 -14.69 21.77
C SER A 8 -2.82 -13.47 22.35
N MET A 9 -3.15 -13.48 23.64
CA MET A 9 -3.79 -12.37 24.33
C MET A 9 -2.86 -11.15 24.45
N LEU A 10 -1.58 -11.39 24.76
CA LEU A 10 -0.55 -10.35 24.77
C LEU A 10 -0.35 -9.76 23.37
N TYR A 11 -0.24 -10.60 22.34
CA TYR A 11 -0.08 -10.16 20.95
C TYR A 11 -1.26 -9.30 20.48
N ARG A 12 -2.50 -9.71 20.79
CA ARG A 12 -3.72 -8.93 20.47
C ARG A 12 -3.68 -7.55 21.14
N GLY A 13 -3.25 -7.48 22.40
CA GLY A 13 -3.08 -6.22 23.11
C GLY A 13 -2.08 -5.29 22.42
N SER A 14 -0.92 -5.81 22.03
CA SER A 14 0.12 -5.06 21.30
C SER A 14 -0.36 -4.60 19.92
N LEU A 15 -1.04 -5.47 19.16
CA LEU A 15 -1.60 -5.13 17.85
C LEU A 15 -2.63 -4.01 17.95
N ASN A 16 -3.54 -4.06 18.93
CA ASN A 16 -4.55 -3.01 19.14
C ASN A 16 -3.90 -1.64 19.44
N LYS A 17 -2.82 -1.64 20.25
CA LYS A 17 -2.06 -0.42 20.55
C LYS A 17 -1.41 0.15 19.29
N LEU A 18 -0.81 -0.71 18.46
CA LEU A 18 -0.22 -0.30 17.18
C LEU A 18 -1.26 0.30 16.24
N MET A 19 -2.39 -0.37 16.03
CA MET A 19 -3.44 0.12 15.14
C MET A 19 -4.02 1.46 15.61
N THR A 20 -4.20 1.62 16.94
CA THR A 20 -4.64 2.90 17.52
C THR A 20 -3.66 4.04 17.24
N MET A 21 -2.35 3.77 17.26
CA MET A 21 -1.34 4.76 16.92
C MET A 21 -1.38 5.11 15.42
N LEU A 22 -1.42 4.10 14.56
CA LEU A 22 -1.43 4.30 13.10
C LEU A 22 -2.67 5.08 12.63
N HIS A 23 -3.83 4.87 13.25
CA HIS A 23 -5.05 5.63 12.90
C HIS A 23 -4.99 7.11 13.29
N LYS A 24 -4.04 7.53 14.12
CA LYS A 24 -3.86 8.94 14.50
C LYS A 24 -2.92 9.70 13.56
N THR A 25 -2.28 9.03 12.61
CA THR A 25 -1.33 9.63 11.69
C THR A 25 -1.88 9.68 10.27
N HIS A 26 -1.14 10.34 9.37
CA HIS A 26 -1.41 10.28 7.93
C HIS A 26 -0.61 9.11 7.33
N PRO A 27 -1.27 8.03 6.87
CA PRO A 27 -0.56 6.84 6.42
C PRO A 27 -0.03 7.01 4.99
N HIS A 28 1.18 6.52 4.77
CA HIS A 28 1.76 6.33 3.44
C HIS A 28 2.08 4.85 3.25
N PHE A 29 1.76 4.29 2.08
CA PHE A 29 1.90 2.87 1.81
C PHE A 29 2.94 2.61 0.72
N ILE A 30 3.97 1.83 1.06
CA ILE A 30 4.96 1.32 0.09
C ILE A 30 4.68 -0.17 -0.12
N ARG A 31 4.56 -0.59 -1.37
CA ARG A 31 4.32 -1.99 -1.76
C ARG A 31 5.54 -2.52 -2.50
N CYS A 32 6.34 -3.34 -1.84
CA CYS A 32 7.47 -4.03 -2.47
C CYS A 32 6.96 -5.13 -3.41
N ILE A 33 7.61 -5.30 -4.55
CA ILE A 33 7.28 -6.32 -5.55
C ILE A 33 8.52 -7.17 -5.82
N ILE A 34 8.36 -8.49 -5.74
CA ILE A 34 9.39 -9.45 -6.09
C ILE A 34 9.33 -9.65 -7.62
N PRO A 35 10.42 -9.36 -8.36
CA PRO A 35 10.37 -9.42 -9.82
C PRO A 35 10.49 -10.86 -10.34
N ASN A 36 11.13 -11.78 -9.62
CA ASN A 36 11.25 -13.20 -9.97
C ASN A 36 11.61 -14.05 -8.73
N GLU A 37 11.29 -15.35 -8.76
CA GLU A 37 11.64 -16.29 -7.66
C GLU A 37 13.07 -16.83 -7.75
N LYS A 38 13.71 -16.72 -8.91
CA LYS A 38 15.08 -17.21 -9.17
C LYS A 38 16.16 -16.33 -8.54
N LYS A 39 15.79 -15.21 -7.92
CA LYS A 39 16.71 -14.20 -7.36
C LYS A 39 17.69 -13.65 -8.39
N GLN A 40 17.31 -13.64 -9.66
CA GLN A 40 18.13 -13.13 -10.75
C GLN A 40 17.95 -11.63 -10.93
N SER A 41 19.04 -10.90 -11.04
CA SER A 41 19.01 -9.46 -11.33
C SER A 41 18.50 -9.21 -12.77
N GLY A 42 17.72 -8.16 -12.96
CA GLY A 42 17.21 -7.74 -14.28
C GLY A 42 16.10 -8.62 -14.88
N MET A 43 15.75 -9.74 -14.26
CA MET A 43 14.67 -10.62 -14.72
C MET A 43 13.34 -10.20 -14.08
N ILE A 44 12.29 -10.06 -14.90
CA ILE A 44 10.91 -9.82 -14.45
C ILE A 44 10.02 -10.95 -14.97
N ASP A 45 9.34 -11.63 -14.06
CA ASP A 45 8.26 -12.55 -14.33
C ASP A 45 6.92 -11.80 -14.24
N ALA A 46 6.29 -11.60 -15.40
CA ALA A 46 5.05 -10.85 -15.51
C ALA A 46 3.88 -11.51 -14.75
N GLY A 47 3.80 -12.84 -14.73
CA GLY A 47 2.72 -13.56 -14.04
C GLY A 47 2.82 -13.39 -12.53
N LEU A 48 4.03 -13.55 -12.00
CA LEU A 48 4.33 -13.34 -10.57
C LEU A 48 4.04 -11.89 -10.13
N VAL A 49 4.49 -10.90 -10.92
CA VAL A 49 4.26 -9.49 -10.62
C VAL A 49 2.78 -9.14 -10.68
N LEU A 50 2.05 -9.60 -11.70
CA LEU A 50 0.62 -9.34 -11.82
C LEU A 50 -0.18 -9.90 -10.64
N ASN A 51 0.16 -11.12 -10.19
CA ASN A 51 -0.46 -11.71 -9.01
C ASN A 51 -0.23 -10.85 -7.76
N GLN A 52 1.01 -10.41 -7.53
CA GLN A 52 1.33 -9.51 -6.41
C GLN A 52 0.60 -8.17 -6.50
N LEU A 53 0.50 -7.54 -7.66
CA LEU A 53 -0.22 -6.28 -7.83
C LEU A 53 -1.72 -6.43 -7.49
N THR A 54 -2.29 -7.61 -7.76
CA THR A 54 -3.68 -7.95 -7.44
C THR A 54 -3.84 -8.21 -5.95
N CYS A 55 -3.06 -9.14 -5.38
CA CYS A 55 -3.15 -9.53 -3.97
C CYS A 55 -2.75 -8.42 -2.98
N ASN A 56 -1.79 -7.57 -3.34
CA ASN A 56 -1.37 -6.43 -2.52
C ASN A 56 -2.33 -5.24 -2.61
N GLY A 57 -3.41 -5.34 -3.39
CA GLY A 57 -4.43 -4.31 -3.56
C GLY A 57 -3.98 -3.10 -4.36
N VAL A 58 -2.88 -3.19 -5.13
CA VAL A 58 -2.40 -2.08 -5.97
C VAL A 58 -3.41 -1.80 -7.08
N LEU A 59 -3.87 -2.84 -7.78
CA LEU A 59 -4.87 -2.69 -8.84
C LEU A 59 -6.21 -2.17 -8.29
N GLU A 60 -6.59 -2.62 -7.09
CA GLU A 60 -7.80 -2.16 -6.42
C GLU A 60 -7.69 -0.68 -5.98
N GLY A 61 -6.53 -0.27 -5.49
CA GLY A 61 -6.23 1.13 -5.19
C GLY A 61 -6.35 2.01 -6.44
N ILE A 62 -5.76 1.59 -7.56
CA ILE A 62 -5.92 2.28 -8.86
C ILE A 62 -7.39 2.34 -9.26
N ARG A 63 -8.14 1.24 -9.14
CA ARG A 63 -9.57 1.18 -9.46
C ARG A 63 -10.40 2.18 -8.66
N ILE A 64 -10.11 2.34 -7.37
CA ILE A 64 -10.78 3.31 -6.49
C ILE A 64 -10.39 4.75 -6.87
N CYS A 65 -9.09 5.03 -7.04
CA CYS A 65 -8.59 6.36 -7.42
C CYS A 65 -9.20 6.85 -8.75
N ARG A 66 -9.40 5.94 -9.71
CA ARG A 66 -10.02 6.25 -11.02
C ARG A 66 -11.50 6.65 -10.94
N LYS A 67 -12.21 6.35 -9.86
CA LYS A 67 -13.59 6.82 -9.65
C LYS A 67 -13.65 8.28 -9.19
N GLY A 68 -12.53 8.86 -8.76
CA GLY A 68 -12.42 10.27 -8.40
C GLY A 68 -11.75 11.08 -9.51
N PHE A 69 -10.84 11.97 -9.11
CA PHE A 69 -10.01 12.78 -10.00
C PHE A 69 -8.54 12.40 -9.79
N PRO A 70 -8.06 11.31 -10.42
CA PRO A 70 -6.72 10.78 -10.18
C PRO A 70 -5.62 11.71 -10.70
N ASN A 71 -5.90 12.46 -11.77
CA ASN A 71 -4.99 13.44 -12.34
C ASN A 71 -5.31 14.81 -11.73
N ARG A 72 -4.35 15.40 -11.03
CA ARG A 72 -4.44 16.75 -10.47
C ARG A 72 -3.19 17.50 -10.86
N THR A 73 -3.38 18.68 -11.43
CA THR A 73 -2.28 19.58 -11.81
C THR A 73 -2.57 20.92 -11.16
N LEU A 74 -1.53 21.63 -10.73
CA LEU A 74 -1.72 22.99 -10.21
C LEU A 74 -2.23 23.89 -11.34
N HIS A 75 -3.08 24.85 -11.00
CA HIS A 75 -3.68 25.75 -11.98
C HIS A 75 -2.63 26.49 -12.85
N PRO A 76 -1.54 27.07 -12.29
CA PRO A 76 -0.50 27.71 -13.10
C PRO A 76 0.13 26.76 -14.12
N ASP A 77 0.48 25.53 -13.71
CA ASP A 77 1.07 24.52 -14.59
C ASP A 77 0.12 24.11 -15.71
N PHE A 78 -1.18 23.98 -15.40
CA PHE A 78 -2.20 23.66 -16.38
C PHE A 78 -2.32 24.77 -17.42
N VAL A 79 -2.43 26.03 -16.99
CA VAL A 79 -2.50 27.19 -17.90
C VAL A 79 -1.25 27.25 -18.77
N GLN A 80 -0.06 27.19 -18.17
CA GLN A 80 1.20 27.23 -18.92
C GLN A 80 1.30 26.10 -19.95
N ARG A 81 0.86 24.89 -19.60
CA ARG A 81 0.95 23.71 -20.48
C ARG A 81 0.02 23.77 -21.69
N TYR A 82 -1.15 24.40 -21.56
CA TYR A 82 -2.21 24.38 -22.58
C TYR A 82 -2.54 25.77 -23.16
N ALA A 83 -1.70 26.79 -22.94
CA ALA A 83 -1.90 28.14 -23.47
C ALA A 83 -1.47 28.35 -24.95
N ILE A 84 -0.99 27.29 -25.62
CA ILE A 84 -0.58 27.30 -27.04
C ILE A 84 -1.74 26.87 -27.92
#